data_AF-A0A497J6U7-F1
#
_entry.id   AF-A0A497J6U7-F1
#
_cell.length_a   1.000
_cell.length_b   1.000
_cell.length_c   1.000
_cell.angle_alpha   90.00
_cell.angle_beta   90.00
_cell.angle_gamma   90.00
#
_symmetry.space_group_name_H-M   'P 1'
#
loop_
_entity.id
_entity.type
_entity.pdbx_description
1 polymer ?
#
loop_
_entity_poly.entity_id
_entity_poly.type
_entity_poly.pdbx_seq_one_letter_code
_entity_poly.pdbx_strand_id
1 'polypeptide(L)'
;MKNKRKIALSGVIALAVLAAMLTVVPSTLAQPPYPANSTYFLPENSTGVYCQNNTIVQIRVNTTIPCRGVTVDISFDPSCVNITAADFTDSAWVNGLPAFAHHGNWVRITNSNFFAPYPTGDNLLANITLHCKNATSDCTSALNF
;
A
#
# COMPACT_ATOMS: atom_id res chain seq x y z
N MET A 1 18.93 62.97 43.20
CA MET A 1 18.28 61.70 43.61
C MET A 1 17.81 60.99 42.34
N LYS A 2 18.04 59.71 42.04
CA LYS A 2 18.70 58.58 42.71
C LYS A 2 18.95 57.54 41.59
N ASN A 3 20.20 57.09 41.42
CA ASN A 3 20.62 56.00 40.53
C ASN A 3 19.78 54.72 40.72
N LYS A 4 19.45 54.01 39.62
CA LYS A 4 19.45 52.54 39.57
C LYS A 4 19.88 52.02 38.19
N ARG A 5 20.94 51.21 38.23
CA ARG A 5 21.61 50.45 37.16
C ARG A 5 20.71 49.32 36.60
N LYS A 6 21.25 48.64 35.56
CA LYS A 6 21.07 47.21 35.16
C LYS A 6 20.13 47.03 33.96
N ILE A 7 20.42 46.30 32.87
CA ILE A 7 21.38 45.23 32.55
C ILE A 7 21.60 45.27 31.02
N ALA A 8 22.85 45.13 30.57
CA ALA A 8 23.15 44.70 29.20
C ALA A 8 22.89 43.19 29.10
N LEU A 9 22.03 42.76 28.17
CA LEU A 9 21.89 41.35 27.82
C LEU A 9 22.25 41.17 26.35
N SER A 10 23.48 40.69 26.16
CA SER A 10 23.95 40.02 24.96
C SER A 10 23.02 38.87 24.56
N GLY A 11 23.00 38.55 23.27
CA GLY A 11 22.81 37.15 22.84
C GLY A 11 21.71 36.91 21.83
N VAL A 12 22.09 37.01 20.55
CA VAL A 12 21.74 36.08 19.45
C VAL A 12 20.38 35.37 19.58
N ILE A 13 19.35 35.92 18.94
CA ILE A 13 18.20 35.12 18.52
C ILE A 13 18.52 34.61 17.11
N ALA A 14 18.99 33.37 17.05
CA ALA A 14 19.24 32.65 15.82
C ALA A 14 17.94 32.59 14.99
N LEU A 15 18.01 33.10 13.76
CA LEU A 15 17.00 32.90 12.72
C LEU A 15 16.90 31.38 12.45
N ALA A 16 15.88 30.74 13.00
CA ALA A 16 15.48 29.41 12.58
C ALA A 16 14.72 29.53 11.25
N VAL A 17 15.47 29.56 10.14
CA VAL A 17 14.90 29.32 8.81
C VAL A 17 14.68 27.81 8.70
N LEU A 18 13.55 27.34 9.21
CA LEU A 18 13.05 26.00 8.91
C LEU A 18 12.50 26.06 7.48
N ALA A 19 13.40 25.84 6.52
CA ALA A 19 13.04 25.65 5.13
C ALA A 19 12.12 24.42 5.04
N ALA A 20 10.81 24.68 4.93
CA ALA A 20 9.82 23.71 4.52
C ALA A 20 10.15 23.31 3.08
N MET A 21 11.08 22.36 2.93
CA MET A 21 11.31 21.63 1.69
C MET A 21 10.08 20.74 1.50
N LEU A 22 9.00 21.33 0.97
CA LEU A 22 7.96 20.58 0.28
C LEU A 22 8.67 19.87 -0.88
N THR A 23 9.08 18.63 -0.65
CA THR A 23 9.54 17.77 -1.74
C THR A 23 8.34 17.56 -2.64
N VAL A 24 8.26 18.35 -3.71
CA VAL A 24 7.39 18.09 -4.84
C VAL A 24 7.85 16.75 -5.40
N VAL A 25 7.19 15.67 -4.97
CA VAL A 25 7.34 14.36 -5.60
C VAL A 25 6.78 14.54 -7.01
N PRO A 26 7.57 14.32 -8.08
CA PRO A 26 7.07 14.44 -9.43
C PRO A 26 5.89 13.47 -9.62
N SER A 27 4.73 14.03 -9.97
CA SER A 27 3.46 13.31 -10.22
C SER A 27 3.47 12.52 -11.54
N THR A 28 4.63 12.03 -11.98
CA THR A 28 4.77 11.20 -13.20
C THR A 28 4.27 9.77 -13.02
N LEU A 29 3.78 9.43 -11.83
CA LEU A 29 3.03 8.20 -11.51
C LEU A 29 1.57 8.50 -11.13
N ALA A 30 0.97 9.59 -11.61
CA ALA A 30 -0.46 9.81 -11.43
C ALA A 30 -1.23 8.66 -12.13
N GLN A 31 -1.48 7.58 -11.41
CA GLN A 31 -2.28 6.46 -11.87
C GLN A 31 -3.67 7.02 -12.21
N PRO A 32 -4.22 6.70 -13.39
CA PRO A 32 -5.54 7.18 -13.78
C PRO A 32 -6.56 6.81 -12.68
N PRO A 33 -7.59 7.64 -12.46
CA PRO A 33 -8.59 7.34 -11.44
C PRO A 33 -9.21 5.98 -11.75
N TYR A 34 -9.12 5.06 -10.80
CA TYR A 34 -9.67 3.72 -10.92
C TYR A 34 -11.18 3.77 -11.10
N PRO A 35 -11.76 3.01 -12.04
CA PRO A 35 -13.20 2.98 -12.23
C PRO A 35 -13.91 2.65 -10.92
N ALA A 36 -15.07 3.26 -10.70
CA ALA A 36 -15.90 2.87 -9.58
C ALA A 36 -16.42 1.43 -9.78
N ASN A 37 -16.60 0.68 -8.70
CA ASN A 37 -16.94 -0.74 -8.71
C ASN A 37 -15.87 -1.62 -9.38
N SER A 38 -14.61 -1.41 -9.02
CA SER A 38 -13.47 -2.15 -9.54
C SER A 38 -12.57 -2.71 -8.43
N THR A 39 -11.79 -3.72 -8.79
CA THR A 39 -10.67 -4.24 -7.98
C THR A 39 -9.40 -4.16 -8.81
N TYR A 40 -8.30 -3.72 -8.21
CA TYR A 40 -7.07 -3.42 -8.92
C TYR A 40 -5.83 -3.54 -8.03
N PHE A 41 -4.67 -3.54 -8.68
CA PHE A 41 -3.37 -3.55 -8.03
C PHE A 41 -2.79 -2.14 -7.91
N LEU A 42 -2.09 -1.85 -6.81
CA LEU A 42 -1.32 -0.61 -6.66
C LEU A 42 0.06 -0.93 -6.03
N PRO A 43 1.18 -0.70 -6.73
CA PRO A 43 1.27 -0.30 -8.14
C PRO A 43 0.80 -1.42 -9.09
N GLU A 44 0.34 -1.05 -10.30
CA GLU A 44 -0.04 -2.03 -11.34
C GLU A 44 1.16 -2.75 -11.95
N ASN A 45 2.30 -2.07 -11.98
CA ASN A 45 3.56 -2.60 -12.48
C ASN A 45 4.59 -2.54 -11.38
N SER A 46 5.33 -3.63 -11.19
CA SER A 46 6.39 -3.70 -10.19
C SER A 46 7.52 -4.59 -10.67
N THR A 47 8.70 -4.40 -10.08
CA THR A 47 9.91 -5.18 -10.37
C THR A 47 10.45 -5.75 -9.07
N GLY A 48 11.11 -6.90 -9.13
CA GLY A 48 11.77 -7.53 -8.00
C GLY A 48 13.00 -8.30 -8.46
N VAL A 49 13.91 -8.61 -7.53
CA VAL A 49 15.15 -9.34 -7.82
C VAL A 49 15.20 -10.59 -6.96
N TYR A 50 15.46 -11.73 -7.62
CA TYR A 50 15.57 -13.03 -6.98
C TYR A 50 16.54 -13.01 -5.79
N CYS A 51 16.12 -13.58 -4.66
CA CYS A 51 16.85 -13.64 -3.39
C CYS A 51 17.28 -12.29 -2.75
N GLN A 52 16.91 -11.14 -3.31
CA GLN A 52 17.31 -9.84 -2.75
C GLN A 52 16.16 -9.14 -2.03
N ASN A 53 14.97 -9.13 -2.63
CA ASN A 53 13.82 -8.45 -2.07
C ASN A 53 12.52 -9.17 -2.39
N ASN A 54 11.54 -8.94 -1.52
CA ASN A 54 10.14 -9.15 -1.86
C ASN A 54 9.54 -7.80 -2.31
N THR A 55 8.61 -7.87 -3.24
CA THR A 55 7.88 -6.70 -3.73
C THR A 55 6.49 -6.69 -3.14
N ILE A 56 6.07 -5.54 -2.58
CA ILE A 56 4.74 -5.38 -2.00
C ILE A 56 3.82 -4.72 -3.02
N VAL A 57 2.65 -5.32 -3.24
CA VAL A 57 1.59 -4.79 -4.10
C VAL A 57 0.30 -4.76 -3.31
N GLN A 58 -0.44 -3.65 -3.36
CA GLN A 58 -1.75 -3.53 -2.73
C GLN A 58 -2.81 -4.15 -3.62
N ILE A 59 -3.79 -4.81 -3.02
CA ILE A 59 -5.09 -5.07 -3.63
C ILE A 59 -6.05 -4.02 -3.11
N ARG A 60 -6.66 -3.28 -4.02
CA ARG A 60 -7.59 -2.20 -3.71
C ARG A 60 -8.95 -2.48 -4.34
N VAL A 61 -9.99 -2.04 -3.64
CA VAL A 61 -11.38 -2.22 -4.05
C VAL A 61 -12.05 -0.85 -3.98
N ASN A 62 -12.49 -0.35 -5.13
CA ASN A 62 -13.25 0.88 -5.23
C ASN A 62 -14.73 0.55 -5.47
N THR A 63 -15.61 0.86 -4.54
CA THR A 63 -17.06 0.55 -4.64
C THR A 63 -17.93 1.78 -4.41
N THR A 64 -19.01 1.93 -5.17
CA THR A 64 -19.98 3.02 -4.98
C THR A 64 -21.05 2.71 -3.94
N ILE A 65 -21.17 1.44 -3.54
CA ILE A 65 -22.13 0.97 -2.54
C ILE A 65 -21.40 0.33 -1.36
N PRO A 66 -22.00 0.32 -0.15
CA PRO A 66 -21.41 -0.36 1.01
C PRO A 66 -21.18 -1.86 0.73
N CYS A 67 -19.93 -2.32 0.83
CA CYS A 67 -19.54 -3.69 0.50
C CYS A 67 -19.20 -4.51 1.75
N ARG A 68 -20.02 -5.51 2.07
CA ARG A 68 -19.86 -6.31 3.30
C ARG A 68 -18.57 -7.15 3.30
N GLY A 69 -18.14 -7.65 2.16
CA GLY A 69 -16.96 -8.49 2.07
C GLY A 69 -16.51 -8.67 0.63
N VAL A 70 -15.26 -9.07 0.49
CA VAL A 70 -14.57 -9.20 -0.78
C VAL A 70 -13.86 -10.54 -0.81
N THR A 71 -13.94 -11.22 -1.94
CA THR A 71 -13.11 -12.39 -2.25
C THR A 71 -12.53 -12.17 -3.64
N VAL A 72 -11.23 -12.39 -3.77
CA VAL A 72 -10.51 -12.35 -5.05
C VAL A 72 -9.69 -13.60 -5.19
N ASP A 73 -9.61 -14.10 -6.42
CA ASP A 73 -8.66 -15.12 -6.82
C ASP A 73 -7.62 -14.45 -7.70
N ILE A 74 -6.34 -14.68 -7.45
CA ILE A 74 -5.27 -14.04 -8.22
C ILE A 74 -4.40 -15.13 -8.82
N SER A 75 -4.41 -15.22 -10.15
CA SER A 75 -3.53 -16.11 -10.92
C SER A 75 -2.21 -15.44 -11.25
N PHE A 76 -1.15 -16.25 -11.36
CA PHE A 76 0.20 -15.80 -11.71
C PHE A 76 0.97 -16.95 -12.39
N ASP A 77 2.07 -16.62 -13.08
CA ASP A 77 3.03 -17.63 -13.56
C ASP A 77 3.96 -18.06 -12.41
N PRO A 78 3.80 -19.30 -11.88
CA PRO A 78 4.60 -19.76 -10.74
C PRO A 78 6.07 -20.04 -11.09
N SER A 79 6.43 -20.07 -12.37
CA SER A 79 7.84 -20.14 -12.80
C SER A 79 8.57 -18.81 -12.59
N CYS A 80 7.82 -17.70 -12.50
CA CYS A 80 8.35 -16.36 -12.39
C CYS A 80 8.25 -15.74 -11.01
N VAL A 81 7.06 -15.78 -10.44
CA VAL A 81 6.75 -15.12 -9.16
C VAL A 81 5.91 -16.06 -8.32
N ASN A 82 5.99 -15.90 -7.01
CA ASN A 82 5.08 -16.53 -6.08
C ASN A 82 4.46 -15.47 -5.17
N ILE A 83 3.16 -15.58 -4.91
CA ILE A 83 2.51 -14.75 -3.89
C ILE A 83 2.64 -15.49 -2.56
N THR A 84 3.46 -15.00 -1.64
CA THR A 84 3.83 -15.75 -0.43
C THR A 84 3.04 -15.38 0.80
N ALA A 85 2.43 -14.19 0.81
CA ALA A 85 1.66 -13.70 1.94
C ALA A 85 0.64 -12.65 1.49
N ALA A 86 -0.39 -12.47 2.32
CA ALA A 86 -1.27 -11.32 2.31
C ALA A 86 -1.33 -10.74 3.73
N ASP A 87 -1.01 -9.46 3.85
CA ASP A 87 -1.11 -8.67 5.07
C ASP A 87 -2.39 -7.82 5.01
N PHE A 88 -3.26 -7.99 6.00
CA PHE A 88 -4.54 -7.31 6.10
C PHE A 88 -4.48 -6.10 7.05
N THR A 89 -3.29 -5.70 7.50
CA THR A 89 -3.09 -4.46 8.23
C THR A 89 -3.65 -3.28 7.43
N ASP A 90 -4.40 -2.41 8.11
CA ASP A 90 -5.11 -1.26 7.53
C ASP A 90 -6.18 -1.59 6.46
N SER A 91 -6.58 -2.86 6.35
CA SER A 91 -7.74 -3.25 5.54
C SER A 91 -9.00 -2.53 6.00
N ALA A 92 -9.86 -2.10 5.06
CA ALA A 92 -11.15 -1.51 5.43
C ALA A 92 -12.13 -2.55 6.02
N TRP A 93 -11.87 -3.85 5.81
CA TRP A 93 -12.64 -4.96 6.36
C TRP A 93 -12.00 -5.45 7.67
N VAL A 94 -12.18 -4.70 8.75
CA VAL A 94 -11.49 -4.91 10.04
C VAL A 94 -12.13 -5.96 10.96
N ASN A 95 -13.42 -6.29 10.79
CA ASN A 95 -14.21 -7.04 11.77
C ASN A 95 -14.75 -8.37 11.21
N GLY A 96 -13.96 -9.06 10.39
CA GLY A 96 -14.33 -10.36 9.82
C GLY A 96 -13.28 -11.43 10.04
N LEU A 97 -13.25 -12.38 9.10
CA LEU A 97 -12.26 -13.44 9.05
C LEU A 97 -11.43 -13.24 7.77
N PRO A 98 -10.33 -12.49 7.84
CA PRO A 98 -9.40 -12.43 6.73
C PRO A 98 -8.81 -13.83 6.49
N ALA A 99 -8.70 -14.23 5.23
CA ALA A 99 -8.05 -15.49 4.88
C ALA A 99 -7.26 -15.36 3.58
N PHE A 100 -6.15 -16.09 3.55
CA PHE A 100 -5.27 -16.28 2.41
C PHE A 100 -5.09 -17.79 2.21
N ALA A 101 -5.35 -18.27 1.00
CA ALA A 101 -5.14 -19.66 0.64
C ALA A 101 -4.32 -19.73 -0.66
N HIS A 102 -3.28 -20.57 -0.65
CA HIS A 102 -2.39 -20.75 -1.81
C HIS A 102 -2.70 -22.06 -2.53
N HIS A 103 -2.86 -22.00 -3.85
CA HIS A 103 -3.31 -23.12 -4.67
C HIS A 103 -2.31 -23.50 -5.79
N GLY A 104 -1.06 -23.04 -5.69
CA GLY A 104 0.03 -23.39 -6.59
C GLY A 104 0.31 -22.26 -7.58
N ASN A 105 -0.57 -22.10 -8.58
CA ASN A 105 -0.48 -21.04 -9.59
C ASN A 105 -1.51 -19.91 -9.40
N TRP A 106 -2.26 -19.96 -8.29
CA TRP A 106 -3.15 -18.89 -7.89
C TRP A 106 -3.32 -18.85 -6.37
N VAL A 107 -3.80 -17.74 -5.84
CA VAL A 107 -4.17 -17.57 -4.43
C VAL A 107 -5.61 -17.07 -4.31
N ARG A 108 -6.29 -17.44 -3.23
CA ARG A 108 -7.54 -16.83 -2.79
C ARG A 108 -7.27 -15.88 -1.64
N ILE A 109 -7.79 -14.67 -1.73
CA ILE A 109 -7.79 -13.68 -0.65
C ILE A 109 -9.22 -13.28 -0.36
N THR A 110 -9.62 -13.33 0.90
CA THR A 110 -10.95 -12.91 1.33
C THR A 110 -10.89 -12.11 2.61
N ASN A 111 -11.78 -11.13 2.74
CA ASN A 111 -12.03 -10.43 3.99
C ASN A 111 -13.47 -9.91 4.05
N SER A 112 -13.99 -9.62 5.24
CA SER A 112 -15.36 -9.13 5.42
C SER A 112 -15.52 -8.30 6.69
N ASN A 113 -16.65 -7.62 6.82
CA ASN A 113 -17.13 -7.07 8.08
C ASN A 113 -18.42 -7.79 8.47
N PHE A 114 -18.47 -8.36 9.67
CA PHE A 114 -19.70 -9.00 10.14
C PHE A 114 -20.82 -8.00 10.42
N PHE A 115 -20.45 -6.77 10.81
CA PHE A 115 -21.37 -5.71 11.20
C PHE A 115 -21.12 -4.43 10.41
N ALA A 116 -22.17 -3.62 10.24
CA ALA A 116 -22.06 -2.29 9.65
C ALA A 116 -21.25 -1.34 10.57
N PRO A 117 -20.64 -0.26 10.05
CA PRO A 117 -20.68 0.18 8.64
C PRO A 117 -19.81 -0.67 7.71
N TYR A 118 -20.24 -0.79 6.45
CA TYR A 118 -19.48 -1.49 5.41
C TYR A 118 -18.69 -0.48 4.57
N PRO A 119 -17.45 -0.80 4.15
CA PRO A 119 -16.63 0.09 3.34
C PRO A 119 -17.31 0.53 2.04
N THR A 120 -17.12 1.80 1.70
CA THR A 120 -17.49 2.42 0.42
C THR A 120 -16.33 3.30 -0.07
N GLY A 121 -16.25 3.58 -1.37
CA GLY A 121 -15.12 4.29 -1.98
C GLY A 121 -13.91 3.38 -2.25
N ASP A 122 -12.74 3.99 -2.42
CA ASP A 122 -11.46 3.32 -2.68
C ASP A 122 -10.79 2.87 -1.38
N ASN A 123 -10.75 1.56 -1.16
CA ASN A 123 -10.31 0.93 0.07
C ASN A 123 -9.19 -0.08 -0.16
N LEU A 124 -8.26 -0.17 0.78
CA LEU A 124 -7.30 -1.26 0.85
C LEU A 124 -8.00 -2.55 1.28
N LEU A 125 -7.79 -3.63 0.52
CA LEU A 125 -8.16 -4.99 0.95
C LEU A 125 -7.00 -5.63 1.70
N ALA A 126 -5.83 -5.73 1.06
CA ALA A 126 -4.63 -6.36 1.61
C ALA A 126 -3.38 -5.92 0.84
N ASN A 127 -2.22 -6.01 1.49
CA ASN A 127 -0.91 -5.95 0.85
C ASN A 127 -0.43 -7.37 0.56
N ILE A 128 -0.19 -7.72 -0.70
CA ILE A 128 0.40 -9.01 -1.09
C ILE A 128 1.90 -8.91 -1.24
N THR A 129 2.57 -9.99 -0.84
CA THR A 129 4.03 -10.14 -0.97
C THR A 129 4.34 -10.98 -2.19
N LEU A 130 4.98 -10.38 -3.18
CA LEU A 130 5.49 -11.03 -4.38
C LEU A 130 6.95 -11.43 -4.14
N HIS A 131 7.25 -12.71 -4.40
CA HIS A 131 8.59 -13.28 -4.30
C HIS A 131 9.03 -13.79 -5.68
N CYS A 132 10.10 -13.22 -6.22
CA CYS A 132 10.68 -13.67 -7.49
C CYS A 132 11.26 -15.08 -7.35
N LYS A 133 10.99 -15.96 -8.32
CA LYS A 133 11.42 -17.38 -8.31
C LYS A 133 12.50 -17.70 -9.34
N ASN A 134 12.62 -16.91 -10.41
CA ASN A 134 13.59 -17.16 -11.47
C ASN A 134 14.96 -16.54 -11.11
N ALA A 135 15.97 -17.39 -10.92
CA ALA A 135 17.34 -17.00 -10.61
C ALA A 135 18.22 -16.79 -11.85
N THR A 136 17.76 -17.24 -13.02
CA THR A 136 18.60 -17.47 -14.21
C THR A 136 18.31 -16.51 -15.35
N SER A 137 17.11 -15.93 -15.40
CA SER A 137 16.73 -14.95 -16.43
C SER A 137 15.68 -13.99 -15.89
N ASP A 138 15.59 -12.83 -16.54
CA ASP A 138 14.40 -11.98 -16.40
C ASP A 138 13.17 -12.74 -16.88
N CYS A 139 12.05 -12.50 -16.23
CA CYS A 139 10.77 -13.00 -16.69
C CYS A 139 9.63 -12.11 -16.18
N THR A 140 8.45 -12.26 -16.76
CA THR A 140 7.29 -11.41 -16.46
C THR A 140 6.08 -12.28 -16.19
N SER A 141 5.40 -12.02 -15.09
CA SER A 141 4.15 -12.67 -14.73
C SER A 141 3.04 -11.63 -14.70
N ALA A 142 1.96 -11.86 -15.45
CA ALA A 142 0.74 -11.08 -15.30
C ALA A 142 -0.04 -11.60 -14.09
N LEU A 143 -0.43 -10.68 -13.20
CA LEU A 143 -1.37 -10.98 -12.12
C LEU A 143 -2.78 -10.68 -12.62
N ASN A 144 -3.69 -11.67 -12.54
CA ASN A 144 -5.07 -11.52 -13.01
C ASN A 144 -6.06 -11.94 -11.94
N PHE A 145 -7.13 -11.13 -11.79
CA PHE A 145 -8.31 -11.45 -10.99
C PHE A 145 -9.26 -12.42 -11.71
#